data_AF-A0A3B0WYR5-F1
#
_entry.id   AF-A0A3B0WYR5-F1
#
_cell.length_a   1.000
_cell.length_b   1.000
_cell.length_c   1.000
_cell.angle_alpha   90.00
_cell.angle_beta   90.00
_cell.angle_gamma   90.00
#
_symmetry.space_group_name_H-M   'P 1'
#
loop_
_entity.id
_entity.type
_entity.pdbx_description
1 polymer ?
#
loop_
_entity_poly.entity_id
_entity_poly.type
_entity_poly.pdbx_seq_one_letter_code
_entity_poly.pdbx_strand_id
1 'polypeptide(L)'
;MNKTKLNDALNCPCGSGLSAYQCCLVFIDKGEKASSPEQLMRSRYTAYTQHAENYILNTWHESTRPIQLGLDKSMEWSGLNVLNVSNFDTKIQNEDKAFVEFIARFN
;
A
#
# COMPACT_ATOMS: atom_id res chain seq x y z
N MET A 1 -21.35 5.51 -18.90
CA MET A 1 -19.95 5.97 -18.95
C MET A 1 -19.23 5.41 -17.73
N ASN A 2 -18.36 4.42 -17.93
CA ASN A 2 -17.80 3.58 -16.86
C ASN A 2 -16.67 4.30 -16.11
N LYS A 3 -16.81 4.42 -14.79
CA LYS A 3 -15.85 5.02 -13.85
C LYS A 3 -14.47 4.34 -13.80
N THR A 4 -14.29 3.23 -14.51
CA THR A 4 -13.13 2.32 -14.37
C THR A 4 -11.88 2.74 -15.15
N LYS A 5 -11.92 3.79 -16.00
CA LYS A 5 -10.81 4.14 -16.92
C LYS A 5 -10.17 5.52 -16.68
N LEU A 6 -10.50 6.21 -15.59
CA LEU A 6 -10.03 7.57 -15.34
C LEU A 6 -8.78 7.67 -14.44
N ASN A 7 -8.41 6.63 -13.70
CA ASN A 7 -7.37 6.72 -12.65
C ASN A 7 -5.93 6.46 -13.12
N ASP A 8 -5.77 6.21 -14.41
CA ASP A 8 -4.56 5.75 -15.08
C ASP A 8 -3.46 6.82 -15.19
N ALA A 9 -3.88 8.08 -15.33
CA ALA A 9 -3.00 9.25 -15.51
C ALA A 9 -2.95 10.17 -14.27
N LEU A 10 -3.68 9.83 -13.19
CA LEU A 10 -3.67 10.61 -11.95
C LEU A 10 -2.45 10.25 -11.09
N ASN A 11 -2.00 11.23 -10.30
CA ASN A 11 -0.96 11.02 -9.31
C ASN A 11 -1.35 9.89 -8.35
N CYS A 12 -0.37 9.07 -7.99
CA CYS A 12 -0.57 7.94 -7.12
C CYS A 12 -1.07 8.42 -5.74
N PRO A 13 -2.15 7.82 -5.19
CA PRO A 13 -2.70 8.19 -3.89
C PRO A 13 -1.68 8.11 -2.75
N CYS A 14 -0.65 7.29 -2.87
CA CYS A 14 0.40 7.15 -1.87
C CYS A 14 1.27 8.41 -1.66
N GLY A 15 1.06 9.48 -2.45
CA GLY A 15 1.77 10.76 -2.28
C GLY A 15 3.21 10.75 -2.81
N SER A 16 3.57 9.84 -3.72
CA SER A 16 4.92 9.77 -4.31
C SER A 16 5.19 10.83 -5.38
N GLY A 17 4.15 11.48 -5.91
CA GLY A 17 4.24 12.42 -7.03
C GLY A 17 4.35 11.76 -8.41
N LEU A 18 4.43 10.42 -8.48
CA LEU A 18 4.41 9.65 -9.72
C LEU A 18 2.96 9.34 -10.14
N SER A 19 2.75 9.01 -11.42
CA SER A 19 1.50 8.44 -11.89
C SER A 19 1.23 7.08 -11.20
N ALA A 20 -0.04 6.72 -11.02
CA ALA A 20 -0.40 5.44 -10.40
C ALA A 20 0.25 4.22 -11.12
N TYR A 21 0.34 4.25 -12.45
CA TYR A 21 0.92 3.17 -13.26
C TYR A 21 2.44 3.03 -13.20
N GLN A 22 3.15 4.11 -12.87
CA GLN A 22 4.60 4.07 -12.65
C GLN A 22 4.93 3.90 -11.16
N CYS A 23 3.90 3.79 -10.31
CA CYS A 23 4.05 3.70 -8.86
C CYS A 23 3.36 2.45 -8.33
N CYS A 24 2.21 2.57 -7.67
CA CYS A 24 1.64 1.44 -6.93
C CYS A 24 0.95 0.38 -7.81
N LEU A 25 0.46 0.75 -9.00
CA LEU A 25 -0.25 -0.20 -9.87
C LEU A 25 0.67 -1.24 -10.51
N VAL A 26 1.99 -1.03 -10.53
CA VAL A 26 2.94 -2.09 -10.97
C VAL A 26 2.88 -3.29 -10.01
N PHE A 27 2.64 -3.05 -8.72
CA PHE A 27 2.50 -4.11 -7.73
C PHE A 27 1.07 -4.64 -7.67
N ILE A 28 0.07 -3.75 -7.70
CA ILE A 28 -1.34 -4.11 -7.53
C ILE A 28 -1.90 -4.86 -8.74
N ASP A 29 -1.65 -4.35 -9.96
CA ASP A 29 -2.25 -4.88 -11.18
C ASP A 29 -1.32 -5.83 -11.93
N LYS A 30 -0.02 -5.50 -12.00
CA LYS A 30 0.96 -6.30 -12.74
C LYS A 30 1.60 -7.41 -11.89
N GLY A 31 1.40 -7.38 -10.56
CA GLY A 31 1.92 -8.39 -9.65
C GLY A 31 3.42 -8.34 -9.43
N GLU A 32 4.08 -7.21 -9.70
CA GLU A 32 5.49 -7.04 -9.34
C GLU A 32 5.67 -7.12 -7.81
N LYS A 33 6.85 -7.54 -7.37
CA LYS A 33 7.18 -7.58 -5.93
C LYS A 33 7.78 -6.25 -5.50
N ALA A 34 7.27 -5.69 -4.40
CA ALA A 34 7.92 -4.57 -3.74
C ALA A 34 9.32 -5.01 -3.27
N SER A 35 10.34 -4.20 -3.57
CA SER A 35 11.72 -4.44 -3.18
C SER A 35 12.13 -3.72 -1.89
N SER A 36 11.23 -2.90 -1.32
CA SER A 36 11.45 -2.21 -0.05
C SER A 36 10.18 -2.22 0.83
N PRO A 37 10.33 -2.11 2.16
CA PRO A 37 9.19 -2.00 3.06
C PRO A 37 8.32 -0.77 2.76
N GLU A 38 8.93 0.34 2.36
CA GLU A 38 8.21 1.57 1.97
C GLU A 38 7.35 1.35 0.72
N GLN A 39 7.88 0.67 -0.29
CA GLN A 39 7.10 0.35 -1.50
C GLN A 39 5.90 -0.51 -1.16
N LEU A 40 6.08 -1.55 -0.34
CA LEU A 40 5.00 -2.42 0.10
C LEU A 40 3.94 -1.64 0.91
N MET A 41 4.38 -0.74 1.79
CA MET A 41 3.49 0.07 2.61
C MET A 41 2.68 1.06 1.75
N ARG A 42 3.33 1.75 0.82
CA ARG A 42 2.68 2.70 -0.11
C ARG A 42 1.72 2.01 -1.08
N SER A 43 2.07 0.84 -1.59
CA SER A 43 1.19 0.05 -2.46
C SER A 43 -0.02 -0.47 -1.70
N ARG A 44 0.14 -0.93 -0.45
CA ARG A 44 -0.98 -1.32 0.41
C ARG A 44 -1.92 -0.14 0.69
N TYR A 45 -1.40 1.05 0.99
CA TYR A 45 -2.23 2.26 1.13
C TYR A 45 -3.06 2.52 -0.14
N THR A 46 -2.42 2.49 -1.31
CA THR A 46 -3.12 2.67 -2.59
C THR A 46 -4.15 1.56 -2.86
N ALA A 47 -3.90 0.34 -2.41
CA ALA A 47 -4.86 -0.74 -2.49
C ALA A 47 -6.09 -0.50 -1.59
N TYR A 48 -5.90 0.08 -0.40
CA TYR A 48 -7.02 0.54 0.44
C TYR A 48 -7.87 1.60 -0.27
N THR A 49 -7.24 2.59 -0.91
CA THR A 49 -7.99 3.65 -1.64
C THR A 49 -8.79 3.10 -2.82
N GLN A 50 -8.37 1.97 -3.40
CA GLN A 50 -9.02 1.32 -4.54
C GLN A 50 -9.89 0.12 -4.17
N HIS A 51 -9.98 -0.21 -2.88
CA HIS A 51 -10.67 -1.41 -2.40
C HIS A 51 -10.14 -2.72 -3.02
N ALA A 52 -8.83 -2.78 -3.30
CA ALA A 52 -8.16 -3.95 -3.88
C ALA A 52 -7.84 -4.99 -2.79
N GLU A 53 -8.88 -5.59 -2.20
CA GLU A 53 -8.77 -6.51 -1.05
C GLU A 53 -7.81 -7.69 -1.29
N ASN A 54 -7.85 -8.29 -2.48
CA ASN A 54 -7.00 -9.42 -2.82
C ASN A 54 -5.51 -9.07 -2.69
N TYR A 55 -5.11 -7.87 -3.11
CA TYR A 55 -3.72 -7.42 -2.99
C TYR A 55 -3.31 -7.25 -1.52
N ILE A 56 -4.19 -6.66 -0.71
CA ILE A 56 -3.93 -6.43 0.72
C ILE A 56 -3.77 -7.76 1.45
N LEU A 57 -4.65 -8.74 1.17
CA LEU A 57 -4.58 -10.08 1.74
C LEU A 57 -3.31 -10.80 1.29
N ASN A 58 -2.99 -10.80 0.00
CA ASN A 58 -1.80 -11.49 -0.54
C ASN A 58 -0.48 -10.93 0.00
N THR A 59 -0.45 -9.65 0.35
CA THR A 59 0.72 -8.98 0.93
C THR A 59 0.73 -8.98 2.47
N TRP A 60 -0.24 -9.63 3.11
CA TRP A 60 -0.27 -9.81 4.56
C TRP A 60 0.51 -11.07 4.94
N HIS A 61 1.29 -10.99 6.01
CA HIS A 61 1.97 -12.14 6.57
C HIS A 61 0.98 -13.27 6.92
N GLU A 62 1.26 -14.50 6.50
CA GLU A 62 0.32 -15.62 6.59
C GLU A 62 -0.16 -15.91 8.01
N SER A 63 0.71 -15.76 9.02
CA SER A 63 0.34 -16.07 10.42
C SER A 63 -0.66 -15.11 11.05
N THR A 64 -0.85 -13.91 10.48
CA THR A 64 -1.76 -12.89 11.02
C THR A 64 -2.78 -12.40 9.98
N ARG A 65 -2.80 -13.02 8.79
CA ARG A 65 -3.71 -12.66 7.70
C ARG A 65 -5.15 -13.04 8.09
N PRO A 66 -6.11 -12.09 8.08
CA PRO A 66 -7.51 -12.44 8.29
C PRO A 66 -8.07 -13.19 7.07
N ILE A 67 -9.13 -13.98 7.27
CA ILE A 67 -9.82 -14.69 6.18
C ILE A 67 -10.50 -13.68 5.23
N GLN A 68 -11.04 -12.60 5.78
CA GLN A 68 -11.67 -11.50 5.04
C GLN A 68 -11.30 -10.17 5.68
N LEU A 69 -11.13 -9.12 4.86
CA LEU A 69 -10.77 -7.79 5.33
C LEU A 69 -11.99 -6.97 5.78
N GLY A 70 -13.07 -7.01 5.00
CA GLY A 70 -14.31 -6.27 5.28
C GLY A 70 -14.13 -4.75 5.15
N LEU A 71 -13.66 -4.27 3.98
CA LEU A 71 -13.46 -2.84 3.76
C LEU A 71 -14.76 -2.06 3.79
N ASP A 72 -14.78 -0.97 4.56
CA ASP A 72 -15.86 0.00 4.51
C ASP A 72 -15.75 0.85 3.25
N LYS A 73 -16.72 0.71 2.34
CA LYS A 73 -16.77 1.44 1.08
C LYS A 73 -17.09 2.93 1.23
N SER A 74 -17.53 3.35 2.42
CA SER A 74 -17.75 4.75 2.75
C SER A 74 -16.49 5.46 3.23
N MET A 75 -15.44 4.70 3.59
CA MET A 75 -14.17 5.26 4.04
C MET A 75 -13.41 5.92 2.90
N GLU A 76 -13.16 7.22 3.03
CA GLU A 76 -12.45 7.98 1.99
C GLU A 76 -11.04 8.32 2.45
N TRP A 77 -10.05 7.64 1.89
CA TRP A 77 -8.64 7.89 2.15
C TRP A 77 -8.16 9.18 1.46
N SER A 78 -7.67 10.14 2.24
CA SER A 78 -7.37 11.50 1.79
C SER A 78 -5.88 11.82 1.71
N GLY A 79 -5.00 11.00 2.29
CA GLY A 79 -3.57 11.15 2.08
C GLY A 79 -2.68 10.26 2.93
N LEU A 80 -1.44 10.12 2.46
CA LEU A 80 -0.39 9.38 3.14
C LEU A 80 0.86 10.25 3.31
N ASN A 81 1.48 10.19 4.50
CA ASN A 81 2.81 10.73 4.75
C ASN A 81 3.70 9.66 5.38
N VAL A 82 4.83 9.33 4.74
CA VAL A 82 5.84 8.43 5.32
C VAL A 82 6.82 9.28 6.12
N LEU A 83 6.99 8.95 7.40
CA LEU A 83 7.83 9.70 8.33
C LEU A 83 9.24 9.11 8.41
N ASN A 84 9.35 7.78 8.42
CA ASN A 84 10.62 7.08 8.56
C ASN A 84 10.57 5.67 7.95
N VAL A 85 11.72 5.17 7.50
CA VAL A 85 11.92 3.81 6.99
C VAL A 85 13.19 3.25 7.60
N SER A 86 13.08 2.14 8.32
CA SER A 86 14.22 1.44 8.92
C SER A 86 14.31 0.01 8.42
N ASN A 87 15.37 -0.28 7.66
CA ASN A 87 15.56 -1.58 7.01
C ASN A 87 16.12 -2.67 7.95
N PHE A 88 16.54 -2.30 9.16
CA PHE A 88 17.07 -3.22 10.18
C PHE A 88 16.77 -2.64 11.56
N ASP A 89 16.17 -3.44 12.45
CA ASP A 89 16.23 -3.13 13.87
C ASP A 89 17.57 -3.62 14.41
N THR A 90 18.52 -2.70 14.59
CA THR A 90 19.87 -3.00 15.08
C THR A 90 19.88 -3.54 16.51
N LYS A 91 18.74 -3.53 17.21
CA LYS A 91 18.60 -4.10 18.56
C LYS A 91 18.20 -5.57 18.55
N ILE A 92 17.77 -6.11 17.41
CA ILE A 92 17.33 -7.51 17.29
C ILE A 92 18.21 -8.20 16.25
N GLN A 93 19.27 -8.86 16.72
CA GLN A 93 20.07 -9.72 15.84
C GLN A 93 19.21 -10.92 15.40
N ASN A 94 19.25 -11.26 14.10
CA ASN A 94 18.58 -12.39 13.44
C ASN A 94 17.10 -12.27 13.07
N GLU A 95 16.55 -11.08 12.82
CA GLU A 95 15.22 -10.98 12.20
C GLU A 95 15.25 -10.19 10.89
N ASP A 96 14.76 -10.82 9.80
CA ASP A 96 14.54 -10.21 8.49
C ASP A 96 13.30 -9.30 8.54
N LYS A 97 13.40 -8.22 9.30
CA LYS A 97 12.32 -7.28 9.58
C LYS A 97 12.75 -5.85 9.28
N ALA A 98 11.80 -5.10 8.73
CA ALA A 98 11.93 -3.67 8.49
C ALA A 98 10.64 -2.94 8.89
N PHE A 99 10.76 -1.65 9.18
CA PHE A 99 9.66 -0.83 9.67
C PHE A 99 9.45 0.41 8.81
N VAL A 100 8.20 0.83 8.71
CA VAL A 100 7.79 2.09 8.09
C VAL A 100 6.89 2.81 9.07
N GLU A 101 7.30 4.02 9.46
CA GLU A 101 6.48 4.92 10.26
C GLU A 101 5.72 5.86 9.33
N PHE A 102 4.41 6.01 9.51
CA PHE A 102 3.58 6.77 8.59
C PHE A 102 2.32 7.34 9.25
N ILE A 103 1.74 8.34 8.60
CA ILE A 103 0.42 8.90 8.89
C ILE A 103 -0.46 8.68 7.66
N ALA A 104 -1.58 7.99 7.84
CA ALA A 104 -2.65 7.88 6.85
C ALA A 104 -3.87 8.66 7.33
N ARG A 105 -4.50 9.41 6.43
CA ARG A 105 -5.68 10.24 6.71
C ARG A 105 -6.88 9.68 5.95
N PHE A 106 -8.04 9.64 6.61
CA PHE A 106 -9.30 9.23 6.02
C PHE A 106 -10.45 9.99 6.69
N ASN A 107 -11.59 10.04 6.02
CA ASN A 107 -12.85 10.60 6.52
C ASN A 107 -13.94 9.52 6.54
#